data_AF-A0A7G6YD98-F1
#
_entry.id   AF-A0A7G6YD98-F1
#
_cell.length_a   1.000
_cell.length_b   1.000
_cell.length_c   1.000
_cell.angle_alpha   90.00
_cell.angle_beta   90.00
_cell.angle_gamma   90.00
#
_symmetry.space_group_name_H-M   'P 1'
#
loop_
_entity.id
_entity.type
_entity.pdbx_description
1 polymer ?
#
loop_
_entity_poly.entity_id
_entity_poly.type
_entity_poly.pdbx_seq_one_letter_code
_entity_poly.pdbx_strand_id
1 'polypeptide(L)'
;MTDELLAGAAGARPWTDADSALWHTARLLAAVEQAAIAGGAVADQGIRTLFPLQDGEVALAQGTYTLDSMRAIGDGSYQRTGAFAFGTGVIGLAVTAGTLAANASRNNAARAQAMADAQVVWRPDSAGMLTVTDRGFVIVTGTGTFRWDWASVDLMQVVGFNTVVLQGRSDRGPVTWRIYSHWAELLFVLWARARHPGHPQLAGRAWLPERWEAWAAWVGHPLPEPPAALP
;
A
#
# COMPACT_ATOMS: atom_id res chain seq x y z
N MET A 1 -30.66 14.07 20.89
CA MET A 1 -30.58 12.65 20.46
C MET A 1 -29.48 12.52 19.39
N THR A 2 -28.27 12.97 19.72
CA THR A 2 -27.12 13.12 18.81
C THR A 2 -25.83 12.78 19.56
N ASP A 3 -25.72 13.18 20.83
CA ASP A 3 -24.61 12.80 21.71
C ASP A 3 -24.59 11.32 22.10
N GLU A 4 -25.75 10.68 22.32
CA GLU A 4 -25.82 9.27 22.73
C GLU A 4 -25.39 8.29 21.63
N LEU A 5 -25.59 8.66 20.35
CA LEU A 5 -25.14 7.86 19.20
C LEU A 5 -23.65 8.05 18.89
N LEU A 6 -23.06 9.18 19.29
CA LEU A 6 -21.61 9.38 19.29
C LEU A 6 -20.95 8.66 20.47
N ALA A 7 -21.60 8.66 21.65
CA ALA A 7 -21.14 7.94 22.84
C ALA A 7 -21.14 6.41 22.65
N GLY A 8 -22.12 5.85 21.93
CA GLY A 8 -22.19 4.41 21.63
C GLY A 8 -21.10 3.89 20.69
N ALA A 9 -20.47 4.76 19.89
CA ALA A 9 -19.31 4.43 19.05
C ALA A 9 -17.97 4.74 19.74
N ALA A 10 -17.99 5.54 20.80
CA ALA A 10 -16.84 5.99 21.57
C ALA A 10 -16.47 5.01 22.71
N GLY A 11 -16.56 3.70 22.45
CA GLY A 11 -15.80 2.71 23.20
C GLY A 11 -14.31 2.94 22.91
N ALA A 12 -13.71 3.86 23.66
CA ALA A 12 -12.43 4.51 23.38
C ALA A 12 -11.29 3.50 23.19
N ARG A 13 -11.06 3.07 21.94
CA ARG A 13 -9.80 2.42 21.61
C ARG A 13 -8.67 3.44 21.83
N PRO A 14 -7.56 3.04 22.46
CA PRO A 14 -6.44 3.94 22.64
C PRO A 14 -5.88 4.38 21.28
N TRP A 15 -5.32 5.58 21.24
CA TRP A 15 -4.52 6.03 20.11
C TRP A 15 -3.31 5.11 19.95
N THR A 16 -3.09 4.62 18.74
CA THR A 16 -2.01 3.67 18.43
C THR A 16 -0.92 4.31 17.57
N ASP A 17 0.21 3.64 17.44
CA ASP A 17 1.27 4.05 16.50
C ASP A 17 0.78 4.09 15.05
N ALA A 18 -0.18 3.23 14.69
CA ALA A 18 -0.81 3.28 13.38
C ALA A 18 -1.64 4.56 13.18
N ASP A 19 -2.31 5.03 14.22
CA ASP A 19 -3.05 6.30 14.18
C ASP A 19 -2.09 7.49 14.07
N SER A 20 -0.98 7.46 14.80
CA SER A 20 0.10 8.45 14.66
C SER A 20 0.64 8.49 13.24
N ALA A 21 0.86 7.34 12.62
CA ALA A 21 1.36 7.24 11.25
C ALA A 21 0.32 7.75 10.23
N LEU A 22 -0.96 7.42 10.41
CA LEU A 22 -2.02 7.90 9.54
C LEU A 22 -2.23 9.42 9.67
N TRP A 23 -2.18 9.94 10.90
CA TRP A 23 -2.24 11.38 11.15
C TRP A 23 -1.04 12.12 10.55
N HIS A 24 0.16 11.57 10.70
CA HIS A 24 1.36 12.09 10.07
C HIS A 24 1.23 12.08 8.54
N THR A 25 0.68 11.01 7.96
CA THR A 25 0.41 10.89 6.52
C THR A 25 -0.49 12.02 6.03
N ALA A 26 -1.61 12.27 6.70
CA ALA A 26 -2.53 13.36 6.35
C ALA A 26 -1.87 14.74 6.46
N ARG A 27 -1.05 14.97 7.49
CA ARG A 27 -0.31 16.22 7.67
C ARG A 27 0.74 16.45 6.60
N LEU A 28 1.47 15.40 6.24
CA LEU A 28 2.49 15.47 5.21
C LEU A 28 1.86 15.75 3.84
N LEU A 29 0.77 15.06 3.50
CA LEU A 29 0.05 15.31 2.25
C LEU A 29 -0.41 16.77 2.16
N ALA A 30 -1.01 17.31 3.21
CA ALA A 30 -1.44 18.72 3.24
C ALA A 30 -0.25 19.69 3.09
N ALA A 31 0.87 19.45 3.78
CA ALA A 31 2.07 20.29 3.66
C ALA A 31 2.65 20.25 2.24
N VAL A 32 2.66 19.06 1.63
CA VAL A 32 3.11 18.82 0.26
C VAL A 32 2.21 19.51 -0.78
N GLU A 33 0.90 19.51 -0.57
CA GLU A 33 -0.06 20.23 -1.42
C GLU A 33 0.09 21.75 -1.27
N GLN A 34 0.21 22.25 -0.04
CA GLN A 34 0.43 23.67 0.25
C GLN A 34 1.73 24.18 -0.36
N ALA A 35 2.82 23.42 -0.25
CA ALA A 35 4.10 23.78 -0.87
C ALA A 35 4.00 23.85 -2.40
N ALA A 36 3.28 22.91 -3.02
CA ALA A 36 3.03 22.92 -4.46
C ALA A 36 2.24 24.17 -4.90
N ILE A 37 1.24 24.60 -4.11
CA ILE A 37 0.47 25.83 -4.37
C ILE A 37 1.36 27.08 -4.22
N ALA A 38 2.20 27.10 -3.18
CA ALA A 38 3.09 28.24 -2.90
C ALA A 38 4.32 28.32 -3.84
N GLY A 39 4.51 27.36 -4.76
CA GLY A 39 5.69 27.27 -5.61
C GLY A 39 6.99 26.97 -4.84
N GLY A 40 6.88 26.42 -3.63
CA GLY A 40 8.00 26.13 -2.74
C GLY A 40 8.25 24.64 -2.55
N ALA A 41 9.33 24.31 -1.86
CA ALA A 41 9.60 22.95 -1.38
C ALA A 41 9.02 22.75 0.03
N VAL A 42 8.63 21.52 0.36
CA VAL A 42 8.34 21.17 1.77
C VAL A 42 9.66 21.24 2.53
N ALA A 43 9.73 22.12 3.53
CA ALA A 43 10.93 22.25 4.35
C ALA A 43 11.18 20.99 5.18
N ASP A 44 12.43 20.52 5.14
CA ASP A 44 13.15 19.63 6.07
C ASP A 44 12.29 18.84 7.07
N GLN A 45 11.55 17.84 6.58
CA GLN A 45 10.86 16.82 7.38
C GLN A 45 11.59 15.47 7.30
N GLY A 46 12.86 15.49 6.89
CA GLY A 46 13.64 14.30 6.63
C GLY A 46 14.03 13.57 7.91
N ILE A 47 13.84 12.26 7.95
CA ILE A 47 14.47 11.40 8.95
C ILE A 47 15.84 10.92 8.46
N ARG A 48 16.74 10.60 9.40
CA ARG A 48 18.05 10.01 9.08
C ARG A 48 17.93 8.52 8.81
N THR A 49 18.66 8.03 7.82
CA THR A 49 18.72 6.61 7.44
C THR A 49 20.10 6.01 7.73
N LEU A 50 20.15 4.69 7.91
CA LEU A 50 21.41 3.93 8.05
C LEU A 50 22.05 3.55 6.71
N PHE A 51 21.36 3.83 5.61
CA PHE A 51 21.80 3.57 4.24
C PHE A 51 21.76 4.88 3.44
N PRO A 52 22.60 5.02 2.39
CA PRO A 52 22.62 6.22 1.59
C PRO A 52 21.30 6.42 0.81
N LEU A 53 20.84 7.66 0.77
CA LEU A 53 19.78 8.11 -0.13
C LEU A 53 20.37 8.60 -1.44
N GLN A 54 19.56 8.68 -2.49
CA GLN A 54 19.98 9.32 -3.74
C GLN A 54 20.16 10.83 -3.54
N ASP A 55 20.93 11.48 -4.41
CA ASP A 55 21.16 12.92 -4.33
C ASP A 55 19.82 13.69 -4.35
N GLY A 56 19.60 14.46 -3.28
CA GLY A 56 18.40 15.27 -3.06
C GLY A 56 17.13 14.47 -2.73
N GLU A 57 17.24 13.17 -2.45
CA GLU A 57 16.13 12.36 -1.93
C GLU A 57 16.01 12.51 -0.41
N VAL A 58 14.78 12.55 0.08
CA VAL A 58 14.44 12.77 1.48
C VAL A 58 13.66 11.57 2.01
N ALA A 59 14.16 10.94 3.08
CA ALA A 59 13.41 9.91 3.80
C ALA A 59 12.37 10.59 4.69
N LEU A 60 11.11 10.19 4.57
CA LEU A 60 9.97 10.83 5.24
C LEU A 60 9.54 10.05 6.47
N ALA A 61 9.56 8.72 6.38
CA ALA A 61 9.15 7.85 7.46
C ALA A 61 9.85 6.50 7.39
N GLN A 62 9.95 5.83 8.53
CA GLN A 62 10.53 4.49 8.62
C GLN A 62 9.78 3.67 9.65
N GLY A 63 9.57 2.39 9.37
CA GLY A 63 8.88 1.47 10.25
C GLY A 63 8.96 0.03 9.77
N THR A 64 8.46 -0.90 10.58
CA THR A 64 8.44 -2.31 10.19
C THR A 64 7.40 -2.57 9.11
N TYR A 65 7.62 -3.64 8.34
CA TYR A 65 6.64 -4.16 7.40
C TYR A 65 6.66 -5.70 7.34
N THR A 66 5.54 -6.27 6.91
CA THR A 66 5.48 -7.62 6.33
C THR A 66 4.93 -7.54 4.91
N LEU A 67 5.32 -8.49 4.06
CA LEU A 67 4.98 -8.52 2.65
C LEU A 67 4.53 -9.92 2.24
N ASP A 68 3.35 -9.97 1.61
CA ASP A 68 2.90 -11.12 0.86
C ASP A 68 3.09 -10.89 -0.63
N SER A 69 3.57 -11.91 -1.33
CA SER A 69 3.67 -11.95 -2.78
C SER A 69 2.60 -12.88 -3.35
N MET A 70 1.93 -12.43 -4.40
CA MET A 70 0.96 -13.24 -5.13
C MET A 70 1.72 -14.17 -6.09
N ARG A 71 1.83 -15.46 -5.76
CA ARG A 71 2.57 -16.46 -6.56
C ARG A 71 2.05 -17.88 -6.41
N ALA A 72 2.41 -18.74 -7.36
CA ALA A 72 2.26 -20.20 -7.29
C ALA A 72 3.37 -20.84 -6.41
N ILE A 73 3.20 -22.10 -5.98
CA ILE A 73 4.19 -22.84 -5.15
C ILE A 73 5.43 -23.26 -5.97
N GLY A 74 5.28 -23.47 -7.28
CA GLY A 74 6.35 -23.96 -8.16
C GLY A 74 7.58 -23.04 -8.23
N ASP A 75 8.71 -23.60 -8.65
CA ASP A 75 10.07 -23.01 -8.76
C ASP A 75 10.21 -21.79 -9.70
N GLY A 76 9.10 -21.17 -10.11
CA GLY A 76 9.07 -20.02 -10.99
C GLY A 76 9.29 -20.34 -12.46
N SER A 77 9.40 -21.61 -12.85
CA SER A 77 9.53 -22.02 -14.26
C SER A 77 8.27 -21.78 -15.11
N TYR A 78 7.15 -21.41 -14.48
CA TYR A 78 5.91 -21.03 -15.16
C TYR A 78 5.43 -19.64 -14.73
N GLN A 79 6.03 -18.61 -15.33
CA GLN A 79 5.54 -17.23 -15.27
C GLN A 79 4.30 -17.12 -16.17
N ARG A 80 3.11 -17.36 -15.64
CA ARG A 80 1.87 -16.89 -16.29
C ARG A 80 1.64 -15.45 -15.87
N THR A 81 1.52 -14.57 -16.85
CA THR A 81 0.94 -13.23 -16.72
C THR A 81 -0.53 -13.41 -16.29
N GLY A 82 -0.81 -13.37 -15.00
CA GLY A 82 -2.17 -13.35 -14.48
C GLY A 82 -2.76 -11.95 -14.64
N ALA A 83 -3.87 -11.82 -15.36
CA ALA A 83 -4.65 -10.60 -15.39
C ALA A 83 -5.37 -10.45 -14.05
N PHE A 84 -4.92 -9.53 -13.20
CA PHE A 84 -5.63 -9.16 -11.99
C PHE A 84 -6.75 -8.19 -12.37
N ALA A 85 -8.01 -8.57 -12.13
CA ALA A 85 -9.16 -7.73 -12.42
C ALA A 85 -9.61 -6.98 -11.16
N PHE A 86 -9.37 -5.67 -11.11
CA PHE A 86 -9.90 -4.79 -10.07
C PHE A 86 -11.31 -4.34 -10.44
N GLY A 87 -12.33 -4.95 -9.83
CA GLY A 87 -13.67 -4.35 -9.72
C GLY A 87 -13.68 -3.34 -8.58
N THR A 88 -14.51 -2.29 -8.69
CA THR A 88 -14.60 -1.14 -7.76
C THR A 88 -15.21 -1.47 -6.38
N GLY A 89 -15.01 -2.67 -5.86
CA GLY A 89 -15.49 -3.12 -4.56
C GLY A 89 -15.08 -4.56 -4.29
N VAL A 90 -14.44 -4.80 -3.14
CA VAL A 90 -13.90 -6.08 -2.65
C VAL A 90 -12.99 -6.78 -3.67
N ILE A 91 -11.69 -6.62 -3.48
CA ILE A 91 -10.63 -7.10 -4.38
C ILE A 91 -10.74 -8.63 -4.57
N GLY A 92 -11.27 -9.01 -5.74
CA GLY A 92 -11.56 -10.38 -6.14
C GLY A 92 -10.39 -11.01 -6.88
N LEU A 93 -9.96 -12.18 -6.39
CA LEU A 93 -9.06 -13.10 -7.10
C LEU A 93 -9.61 -13.39 -8.51
N ALA A 94 -8.91 -12.95 -9.55
CA ALA A 94 -9.14 -13.47 -10.89
C ALA A 94 -8.57 -14.89 -10.98
N VAL A 95 -9.38 -15.89 -10.64
CA VAL A 95 -9.08 -17.30 -10.93
C VAL A 95 -9.14 -17.47 -12.44
N THR A 96 -7.99 -17.43 -13.10
CA THR A 96 -7.91 -17.85 -14.51
C THR A 96 -7.95 -19.37 -14.56
N ALA A 97 -9.16 -19.94 -14.63
CA ALA A 97 -9.38 -21.35 -14.89
C ALA A 97 -8.93 -21.69 -16.32
N GLY A 98 -7.65 -22.07 -16.47
CA GLY A 98 -7.05 -22.43 -17.74
C GLY A 98 -7.22 -23.91 -18.09
N THR A 99 -8.13 -24.17 -19.05
CA THR A 99 -8.26 -25.34 -19.96
C THR A 99 -9.05 -26.58 -19.50
N LEU A 100 -10.21 -26.75 -20.15
CA LEU A 100 -10.83 -28.02 -20.48
C LEU A 100 -9.86 -28.87 -21.32
N ALA A 101 -9.54 -30.08 -20.88
CA ALA A 101 -8.97 -31.12 -21.74
C ALA A 101 -9.58 -32.47 -21.37
N ALA A 102 -10.42 -32.97 -22.28
CA ALA A 102 -11.00 -34.29 -22.23
C ALA A 102 -9.93 -35.39 -22.40
N ASN A 103 -10.09 -36.43 -21.59
CA ASN A 103 -9.64 -37.83 -21.74
C ASN A 103 -8.52 -38.34 -20.81
N ALA A 104 -8.99 -39.28 -19.97
CA ALA A 104 -8.37 -40.41 -19.27
C ALA A 104 -6.83 -40.51 -19.21
N SER A 105 -6.27 -40.37 -18.00
CA SER A 105 -5.16 -41.21 -17.54
C SER A 105 -4.97 -41.18 -16.00
N ARG A 106 -4.47 -42.29 -15.46
CA ARG A 106 -4.54 -42.78 -14.07
C ARG A 106 -3.71 -42.01 -13.00
N ASN A 107 -3.31 -40.77 -13.23
CA ASN A 107 -2.47 -40.02 -12.26
C ASN A 107 -3.15 -38.74 -11.74
N ASN A 108 -4.34 -38.90 -11.15
CA ASN A 108 -5.12 -37.78 -10.60
C ASN A 108 -4.45 -37.11 -9.41
N ALA A 109 -3.68 -37.83 -8.58
CA ALA A 109 -3.05 -37.24 -7.39
C ALA A 109 -1.90 -36.29 -7.76
N ALA A 110 -0.98 -36.70 -8.63
CA ALA A 110 0.11 -35.83 -9.08
C ALA A 110 -0.40 -34.65 -9.93
N ARG A 111 -1.47 -34.85 -10.72
CA ARG A 111 -2.12 -33.77 -11.46
C ARG A 111 -2.90 -32.82 -10.56
N ALA A 112 -3.64 -33.33 -9.58
CA ALA A 112 -4.34 -32.49 -8.60
C ALA A 112 -3.34 -31.70 -7.75
N GLN A 113 -2.21 -32.31 -7.38
CA GLN A 113 -1.12 -31.63 -6.69
C GLN A 113 -0.51 -30.54 -7.60
N ALA A 114 -0.20 -30.84 -8.86
CA ALA A 114 0.31 -29.85 -9.81
C ALA A 114 -0.69 -28.70 -10.07
N MET A 115 -1.99 -29.01 -10.12
CA MET A 115 -3.06 -28.00 -10.25
C MET A 115 -3.20 -27.16 -8.98
N ALA A 116 -3.04 -27.75 -7.80
CA ALA A 116 -3.02 -27.04 -6.52
C ALA A 116 -1.76 -26.17 -6.38
N ASP A 117 -0.60 -26.69 -6.79
CA ASP A 117 0.68 -25.97 -6.76
C ASP A 117 0.71 -24.81 -7.76
N ALA A 118 -0.05 -24.91 -8.86
CA ALA A 118 -0.24 -23.86 -9.85
C ALA A 118 -1.21 -22.75 -9.42
N GLN A 119 -1.90 -22.89 -8.27
CA GLN A 119 -2.81 -21.84 -7.80
C GLN A 119 -2.03 -20.62 -7.32
N VAL A 120 -2.33 -19.49 -7.96
CA VAL A 120 -1.81 -18.18 -7.59
C VAL A 120 -2.58 -17.68 -6.37
N VAL A 121 -1.90 -17.60 -5.22
CA VAL A 121 -2.47 -17.14 -3.95
C VAL A 121 -1.49 -16.21 -3.23
N TRP A 122 -1.98 -15.44 -2.26
CA TRP A 122 -1.12 -14.65 -1.37
C TRP A 122 -0.24 -15.59 -0.53
N ARG A 123 1.08 -15.38 -0.60
CA ARG A 123 2.06 -16.13 0.17
C ARG A 123 2.98 -15.15 0.90
N PRO A 124 3.33 -15.40 2.17
CA PRO A 124 4.38 -14.64 2.83
C PRO A 124 5.66 -14.67 2.00
N ASP A 125 6.34 -13.52 1.92
CA ASP A 125 7.57 -13.37 1.16
C ASP A 125 8.69 -12.80 2.03
N SER A 126 8.49 -11.63 2.61
CA SER A 126 9.52 -10.98 3.43
C SER A 126 8.94 -10.14 4.56
N ALA A 127 9.80 -9.81 5.51
CA ALA A 127 9.54 -8.84 6.56
C ALA A 127 10.83 -8.06 6.84
N GLY A 128 10.70 -6.87 7.39
CA GLY A 128 11.87 -6.06 7.74
C GLY A 128 11.51 -4.61 7.96
N MET A 129 12.38 -3.73 7.46
CA MET A 129 12.23 -2.28 7.59
C MET A 129 11.81 -1.66 6.26
N LEU A 130 10.78 -0.82 6.31
CA LEU A 130 10.30 0.00 5.22
C LEU A 130 10.70 1.45 5.52
N THR A 131 11.38 2.09 4.57
CA THR A 131 11.62 3.54 4.58
C THR A 131 10.87 4.13 3.40
N VAL A 132 9.97 5.07 3.68
CA VAL A 132 9.24 5.82 2.66
C VAL A 132 10.00 7.11 2.37
N THR A 133 10.22 7.43 1.09
CA THR A 133 10.91 8.63 0.64
C THR A 133 9.99 9.49 -0.23
N ASP A 134 10.42 10.69 -0.57
CA ASP A 134 9.71 11.55 -1.51
C ASP A 134 9.69 10.98 -2.94
N ARG A 135 10.65 10.12 -3.30
CA ARG A 135 10.81 9.53 -4.65
C ARG A 135 10.37 8.08 -4.77
N GLY A 136 10.11 7.40 -3.66
CA GLY A 136 9.85 5.99 -3.66
C GLY A 136 9.81 5.39 -2.26
N PHE A 137 10.23 4.14 -2.18
CA PHE A 137 10.43 3.46 -0.92
C PHE A 137 11.60 2.50 -0.99
N VAL A 138 12.15 2.19 0.17
CA VAL A 138 13.24 1.24 0.35
C VAL A 138 12.78 0.17 1.32
N ILE A 139 12.95 -1.08 0.90
CA ILE A 139 12.71 -2.26 1.71
C ILE A 139 14.07 -2.85 2.10
N VAL A 140 14.33 -2.91 3.40
CA VAL A 140 15.49 -3.59 3.97
C VAL A 140 15.04 -4.93 4.54
N THR A 141 15.67 -6.01 4.07
CA THR A 141 15.44 -7.39 4.52
C THR A 141 16.74 -7.98 5.07
N GLY A 142 16.68 -9.19 5.62
CA GLY A 142 17.89 -9.94 5.96
C GLY A 142 18.75 -10.33 4.75
N THR A 143 18.24 -10.24 3.52
CA THR A 143 18.97 -10.62 2.30
C THR A 143 19.53 -9.43 1.52
N GLY A 144 19.09 -8.21 1.86
CA GLY A 144 19.55 -7.00 1.19
C GLY A 144 18.58 -5.83 1.27
N THR A 145 18.97 -4.76 0.59
CA THR A 145 18.23 -3.49 0.49
C THR A 145 17.72 -3.31 -0.93
N PHE A 146 16.41 -3.15 -1.10
CA PHE A 146 15.73 -3.04 -2.38
C PHE A 146 15.02 -1.70 -2.47
N ARG A 147 15.36 -0.90 -3.49
CA ARG A 147 14.74 0.40 -3.74
C ARG A 147 13.70 0.28 -4.84
N TRP A 148 12.58 0.96 -4.65
CA TRP A 148 11.48 1.09 -5.59
C TRP A 148 11.19 2.56 -5.81
N ASP A 149 11.30 3.02 -7.05
CA ASP A 149 10.79 4.35 -7.42
C ASP A 149 9.28 4.31 -7.69
N TRP A 150 8.63 5.47 -7.69
CA TRP A 150 7.21 5.56 -8.01
C TRP A 150 6.88 5.16 -9.46
N ALA A 151 7.83 5.25 -10.39
CA ALA A 151 7.61 4.90 -11.79
C ALA A 151 7.58 3.38 -12.04
N SER A 152 8.14 2.60 -11.12
CA SER A 152 8.17 1.14 -11.13
C SER A 152 6.91 0.52 -10.54
N VAL A 153 6.03 1.34 -9.93
CA VAL A 153 4.72 0.93 -9.44
C VAL A 153 3.65 1.33 -10.45
N ASP A 154 3.03 0.33 -11.06
CA ASP A 154 2.00 0.51 -12.09
C ASP A 154 0.61 0.73 -11.47
N LEU A 155 0.38 0.17 -10.27
CA LEU A 155 -0.88 0.28 -9.54
C LEU A 155 -0.62 0.19 -8.03
N MET A 156 -1.34 0.99 -7.23
CA MET A 156 -1.41 0.84 -5.78
C MET A 156 -2.80 1.20 -5.26
N GLN A 157 -3.29 0.46 -4.26
CA GLN A 157 -4.54 0.73 -3.56
C GLN A 157 -4.40 0.45 -2.08
N VAL A 158 -5.07 1.25 -1.25
CA VAL A 158 -5.31 0.90 0.17
C VAL A 158 -6.45 -0.10 0.21
N VAL A 159 -6.21 -1.26 0.82
CA VAL A 159 -7.17 -2.38 0.85
C VAL A 159 -7.71 -2.66 2.25
N GLY A 160 -7.15 -1.95 3.23
CA GLY A 160 -7.50 -2.00 4.65
C GLY A 160 -6.53 -1.10 5.41
N PHE A 161 -6.87 -0.78 6.65
CA PHE A 161 -5.99 0.03 7.51
C PHE A 161 -4.61 -0.64 7.61
N ASN A 162 -3.55 0.14 7.39
CA ASN A 162 -2.16 -0.30 7.35
C ASN A 162 -1.83 -1.31 6.24
N THR A 163 -2.66 -1.40 5.19
CA THR A 163 -2.48 -2.41 4.14
C THR A 163 -2.65 -1.82 2.74
N VAL A 164 -1.60 -1.94 1.93
CA VAL A 164 -1.66 -1.63 0.50
C VAL A 164 -1.43 -2.87 -0.34
N VAL A 165 -2.12 -2.94 -1.48
CA VAL A 165 -1.78 -3.84 -2.57
C VAL A 165 -1.16 -3.00 -3.68
N LEU A 166 -0.05 -3.48 -4.23
CA LEU A 166 0.63 -2.85 -5.35
C LEU A 166 0.95 -3.86 -6.46
N GLN A 167 0.98 -3.37 -7.69
CA GLN A 167 1.58 -4.05 -8.82
C GLN A 167 2.71 -3.19 -9.36
N GLY A 168 3.80 -3.83 -9.75
CA GLY A 168 4.96 -3.12 -10.27
C GLY A 168 5.91 -4.02 -11.03
N ARG A 169 6.99 -3.40 -11.53
CA ARG A 169 8.01 -4.04 -12.34
C ARG A 169 9.26 -4.23 -11.51
N SER A 170 9.59 -5.48 -11.21
CA SER A 170 10.88 -5.84 -10.59
C SER A 170 11.89 -6.28 -11.65
N ASP A 171 13.15 -6.38 -11.27
CA ASP A 171 14.22 -6.94 -12.12
C ASP A 171 13.93 -8.39 -12.56
N ARG A 172 13.05 -9.09 -11.84
CA ARG A 172 12.63 -10.48 -12.12
C ARG A 172 11.27 -10.56 -12.80
N GLY A 173 10.74 -9.45 -13.30
CA GLY A 173 9.43 -9.36 -13.95
C GLY A 173 8.36 -8.70 -13.08
N PRO A 174 7.09 -8.74 -13.53
CA PRO A 174 5.99 -8.11 -12.81
C PRO A 174 5.76 -8.79 -11.46
N VAL A 175 5.44 -7.97 -10.45
CA VAL A 175 5.09 -8.43 -9.10
C VAL A 175 3.73 -7.92 -8.70
N THR A 176 3.05 -8.66 -7.85
CA THR A 176 1.85 -8.20 -7.14
C THR A 176 2.08 -8.47 -5.66
N TRP A 177 2.19 -7.40 -4.89
CA TRP A 177 2.54 -7.43 -3.48
C TRP A 177 1.41 -6.88 -2.64
N ARG A 178 1.28 -7.41 -1.43
CA ARG A 178 0.48 -6.85 -0.36
C ARG A 178 1.41 -6.54 0.80
N ILE A 179 1.51 -5.25 1.14
CA ILE A 179 2.39 -4.75 2.19
C ILE A 179 1.54 -4.34 3.38
N TYR A 180 1.94 -4.82 4.56
CA TYR A 180 1.39 -4.43 5.84
C TYR A 180 2.38 -3.54 6.56
N SER A 181 2.00 -2.31 6.88
CA SER A 181 2.83 -1.36 7.63
C SER A 181 1.98 -0.21 8.13
N HIS A 182 2.36 0.41 9.25
CA HIS A 182 1.76 1.68 9.69
C HIS A 182 1.92 2.80 8.64
N TRP A 183 2.89 2.65 7.72
CA TRP A 183 3.16 3.60 6.64
C TRP A 183 2.53 3.21 5.29
N ALA A 184 1.59 2.26 5.27
CA ALA A 184 0.98 1.79 4.02
C ALA A 184 0.20 2.90 3.31
N GLU A 185 -0.61 3.68 4.04
CA GLU A 185 -1.33 4.83 3.51
C GLU A 185 -0.38 5.91 3.01
N LEU A 186 0.78 6.08 3.66
CA LEU A 186 1.82 7.00 3.20
C LEU A 186 2.39 6.59 1.84
N LEU A 187 2.69 5.31 1.64
CA LEU A 187 3.09 4.78 0.33
C LEU A 187 2.04 5.12 -0.73
N PHE A 188 0.77 4.85 -0.41
CA PHE A 188 -0.34 5.08 -1.32
C PHE A 188 -0.47 6.56 -1.70
N VAL A 189 -0.53 7.48 -0.74
CA VAL A 189 -0.78 8.90 -1.04
C VAL A 189 0.37 9.52 -1.83
N LEU A 190 1.63 9.15 -1.53
CA LEU A 190 2.80 9.66 -2.26
C LEU A 190 2.86 9.11 -3.67
N TRP A 191 2.65 7.80 -3.86
CA TRP A 191 2.56 7.21 -5.20
C TRP A 191 1.40 7.81 -6.00
N ALA A 192 0.20 7.87 -5.41
CA ALA A 192 -0.99 8.38 -6.10
C ALA A 192 -0.78 9.84 -6.50
N ARG A 193 -0.25 10.69 -5.61
CA ARG A 193 0.09 12.06 -5.97
C ARG A 193 1.14 12.14 -7.08
N ALA A 194 2.16 11.30 -7.08
CA ALA A 194 3.22 11.34 -8.08
C ALA A 194 2.82 10.77 -9.45
N ARG A 195 1.93 9.77 -9.47
CA ARG A 195 1.64 8.94 -10.67
C ARG A 195 0.21 9.03 -11.16
N HIS A 196 -0.75 9.24 -10.26
CA HIS A 196 -2.18 9.29 -10.56
C HIS A 196 -2.92 10.27 -9.63
N PRO A 197 -2.73 11.60 -9.77
CA PRO A 197 -3.38 12.59 -8.89
C PRO A 197 -4.91 12.48 -8.84
N GLY A 198 -5.53 12.06 -9.95
CA GLY A 198 -6.97 11.76 -10.03
C GLY A 198 -7.39 10.37 -9.51
N HIS A 199 -6.55 9.67 -8.74
CA HIS A 199 -6.87 8.33 -8.27
C HIS A 199 -8.13 8.38 -7.37
N PRO A 200 -9.15 7.52 -7.59
CA PRO A 200 -10.43 7.61 -6.88
C PRO A 200 -10.29 7.58 -5.35
N GLN A 201 -9.41 6.72 -4.82
CA GLN A 201 -9.17 6.69 -3.37
C GLN A 201 -8.51 7.97 -2.85
N LEU A 202 -7.64 8.62 -3.63
CA LEU A 202 -6.99 9.87 -3.23
C LEU A 202 -8.01 11.02 -3.25
N ALA A 203 -8.68 11.21 -4.39
CA ALA A 203 -9.65 12.27 -4.60
C ALA A 203 -10.84 12.18 -3.63
N GLY A 204 -11.35 10.97 -3.37
CA GLY A 204 -12.45 10.72 -2.45
C GLY A 204 -12.04 10.54 -0.99
N ARG A 205 -10.73 10.66 -0.67
CA ARG A 205 -10.16 10.35 0.66
C ARG A 205 -10.51 8.95 1.20
N ALA A 206 -10.86 8.02 0.31
CA ALA A 206 -11.22 6.64 0.66
C ALA A 206 -10.01 5.78 1.10
N TRP A 207 -8.81 6.37 1.14
CA TRP A 207 -7.63 5.79 1.78
C TRP A 207 -7.65 5.94 3.31
N LEU A 208 -8.51 6.80 3.85
CA LEU A 208 -8.72 6.92 5.30
C LEU A 208 -9.80 5.93 5.76
N PRO A 209 -9.63 5.29 6.93
CA PRO A 209 -10.69 4.45 7.48
C PRO A 209 -11.95 5.27 7.75
N GLU A 210 -13.11 4.65 7.56
CA GLU A 210 -14.40 5.30 7.75
C GLU A 210 -14.50 5.89 9.18
N ARG A 211 -14.99 7.13 9.28
CA ARG A 211 -15.14 7.88 10.55
C ARG A 211 -13.84 8.14 11.32
N TRP A 212 -12.67 7.74 10.81
CA TRP A 212 -11.40 7.93 11.51
C TRP A 212 -11.08 9.41 11.70
N GLU A 213 -11.34 10.27 10.72
CA GLU A 213 -11.10 11.71 10.84
C GLU A 213 -11.91 12.36 11.97
N ALA A 214 -13.20 12.03 12.05
CA ALA A 214 -14.09 12.56 13.08
C ALA A 214 -13.65 12.08 14.48
N TRP A 215 -13.25 10.80 14.58
CA TRP A 215 -12.70 10.25 15.82
C TRP A 215 -11.36 10.90 16.19
N ALA A 216 -10.43 11.06 15.24
CA ALA A 216 -9.13 11.67 15.45
C ALA A 216 -9.27 13.11 15.98
N ALA A 217 -10.17 13.90 15.40
CA ALA A 217 -10.48 15.23 15.89
C ALA A 217 -11.04 15.20 17.33
N TRP A 218 -11.96 14.27 17.63
CA TRP A 218 -12.54 14.11 18.97
C TRP A 218 -11.50 13.77 20.04
N VAL A 219 -10.50 12.94 19.73
CA VAL A 219 -9.39 12.62 20.65
C VAL A 219 -8.24 13.63 20.65
N GLY A 220 -8.39 14.78 19.97
CA GLY A 220 -7.41 15.88 20.00
C GLY A 220 -6.35 15.87 18.89
N HIS A 221 -6.55 15.08 17.84
CA HIS A 221 -5.69 15.00 16.65
C HIS A 221 -6.44 15.41 15.37
N PRO A 222 -6.91 16.67 15.25
CA PRO A 222 -7.58 17.11 14.03
C PRO A 222 -6.64 17.05 12.83
N LEU A 223 -7.18 16.75 11.65
CA LEU A 223 -6.44 16.81 10.40
C LEU A 223 -6.33 18.26 9.93
N PRO A 224 -5.30 18.62 9.15
CA PRO A 224 -5.24 19.93 8.51
C PRO A 224 -6.46 20.13 7.61
N GLU A 225 -7.00 21.35 7.60
CA GLU A 225 -8.02 21.70 6.62
C GLU A 225 -7.45 21.54 5.21
N PRO A 226 -8.23 21.01 4.26
CA PRO A 226 -7.82 20.99 2.87
C PRO A 226 -7.54 22.43 2.42
N PRO A 227 -6.53 22.65 1.55
CA PRO A 227 -6.28 23.98 1.01
C PRO A 227 -7.57 24.49 0.36
N ALA A 228 -7.92 25.76 0.62
CA ALA A 228 -9.06 26.39 -0.02
C ALA A 228 -8.96 26.18 -1.53
N ALA A 229 -10.02 25.66 -2.15
CA ALA A 229 -10.08 25.51 -3.59
C ALA A 229 -9.76 26.88 -4.22
N LEU A 230 -8.77 26.92 -5.10
CA LEU A 230 -8.52 28.11 -5.89
C LEU A 230 -9.79 28.41 -6.72
N PRO A 231 -10.21 29.68 -6.81
CA PRO A 231 -11.35 30.07 -7.64
C PRO A 231 -11.14 29.76 -9.12
#